data_AF-A0A5B0BR64-F1
#
_entry.id   AF-A0A5B0BR64-F1
#
_cell.length_a   1.000
_cell.length_b   1.000
_cell.length_c   1.000
_cell.angle_alpha   90.00
_cell.angle_beta   90.00
_cell.angle_gamma   90.00
#
_symmetry.space_group_name_H-M   'P 1'
#
loop_
_entity.id
_entity.type
_entity.pdbx_description
1 polymer ?
#
loop_
_entity_poly.entity_id
_entity_poly.type
_entity_poly.pdbx_seq_one_letter_code
_entity_poly.pdbx_strand_id
1 'polypeptide(L)'
;MPELHIDLLAEPLWPLLNKFYRSHNSPMKAVKGGQLWVARHSEIVAGLCLSPVVGGQWLTGLFVEPLCRRQGLAARLIREAVAPVEGTVWLFCHPELEGFYQGIGFTQETVLPQSLAERLARYKRNKPMIAMGLEPLETVDRR
;
A
#
# COMPACT_ATOMS: atom_id res chain seq x y z
N MET A 1 -0.84 -5.58 -26.59
CA MET A 1 -1.02 -5.88 -25.15
C MET A 1 -2.06 -4.91 -24.64
N PRO A 2 -3.07 -5.35 -23.87
CA PRO A 2 -4.04 -4.41 -23.29
C PRO A 2 -3.29 -3.39 -22.42
N GLU A 3 -3.75 -2.15 -22.43
CA GLU A 3 -3.16 -1.07 -21.63
C GLU A 3 -3.37 -1.37 -20.14
N LEU A 4 -2.37 -1.06 -19.32
CA LEU A 4 -2.45 -1.19 -17.87
C LEU A 4 -2.91 0.14 -17.28
N HIS A 5 -4.09 0.15 -16.67
CA HIS A 5 -4.62 1.30 -15.95
C HIS A 5 -4.38 1.15 -14.45
N ILE A 6 -4.06 2.26 -13.80
CA ILE A 6 -3.96 2.36 -12.34
C ILE A 6 -4.91 3.47 -11.91
N ASP A 7 -5.87 3.12 -11.05
CA ASP A 7 -6.94 4.03 -10.67
C ASP A 7 -7.48 3.73 -9.27
N LEU A 8 -8.11 4.76 -8.68
CA LEU A 8 -8.88 4.64 -7.46
C LEU A 8 -10.19 3.89 -7.77
N LEU A 9 -10.41 2.78 -7.06
CA LEU A 9 -11.58 1.93 -7.23
C LEU A 9 -12.80 2.57 -6.54
N ALA A 10 -13.80 2.91 -7.35
CA ALA A 10 -15.08 3.42 -6.87
C ALA A 10 -15.77 2.46 -5.89
N GLU A 11 -16.46 2.99 -4.89
CA GLU A 11 -17.07 2.21 -3.79
C GLU A 11 -17.96 1.04 -4.25
N PRO A 12 -18.84 1.19 -5.26
CA PRO A 12 -19.65 0.08 -5.75
C PRO A 12 -18.84 -1.10 -6.32
N LEU A 13 -17.59 -0.85 -6.72
CA LEU A 13 -16.70 -1.83 -7.33
C LEU A 13 -15.77 -2.52 -6.33
N TRP A 14 -15.78 -2.13 -5.06
CA TRP A 14 -14.96 -2.76 -4.01
C TRP A 14 -15.10 -4.29 -3.90
N PRO A 15 -16.28 -4.91 -4.16
CA PRO A 15 -16.38 -6.37 -4.21
C PRO A 15 -15.44 -7.03 -5.24
N LEU A 16 -15.03 -6.33 -6.30
CA LEU A 16 -14.07 -6.83 -7.29
C LEU A 16 -12.69 -7.03 -6.69
N LEU A 17 -12.22 -6.10 -5.85
CA LEU A 17 -10.93 -6.25 -5.18
C LEU A 17 -10.96 -7.42 -4.17
N ASN A 18 -12.07 -7.60 -3.46
CA ASN A 18 -12.27 -8.76 -2.60
C ASN A 18 -12.36 -10.07 -3.39
N LYS A 19 -12.91 -10.06 -4.61
CA LYS A 19 -12.89 -11.21 -5.51
C LYS A 19 -11.46 -11.55 -5.93
N PHE A 20 -10.66 -10.54 -6.30
CA PHE A 20 -9.25 -10.70 -6.64
C PHE A 20 -8.41 -11.28 -5.50
N TYR A 21 -8.54 -10.78 -4.27
CA TYR A 21 -7.80 -11.37 -3.15
C TYR A 21 -8.18 -12.84 -2.93
N ARG A 22 -9.48 -13.17 -3.02
CA ARG A 22 -9.97 -14.55 -2.87
C ARG A 22 -9.48 -15.49 -3.97
N SER A 23 -9.43 -15.05 -5.23
CA SER A 23 -8.92 -15.90 -6.34
C SER A 23 -7.46 -16.28 -6.18
N HIS A 24 -6.70 -15.53 -5.36
CA HIS A 24 -5.30 -15.83 -5.04
C HIS A 24 -5.10 -16.40 -3.62
N ASN A 25 -6.16 -16.84 -2.94
CA ASN A 25 -6.10 -17.33 -1.55
C ASN A 25 -5.44 -16.33 -0.58
N SER A 26 -5.51 -15.03 -0.87
CA SER A 26 -4.97 -13.99 -0.01
C SER A 26 -5.93 -13.72 1.16
N PRO A 27 -5.43 -13.61 2.41
CA PRO A 27 -6.26 -13.23 3.56
C PRO A 27 -6.63 -11.74 3.57
N MET A 28 -6.10 -10.96 2.62
CA MET A 28 -6.35 -9.53 2.50
C MET A 28 -7.81 -9.23 2.17
N LYS A 29 -8.28 -8.07 2.60
CA LYS A 29 -9.63 -7.58 2.37
C LYS A 29 -9.60 -6.09 2.09
N ALA A 30 -10.51 -5.62 1.25
CA ALA A 30 -10.83 -4.21 1.15
C ALA A 30 -11.23 -3.68 2.54
N VAL A 31 -10.62 -2.55 2.94
CA VAL A 31 -10.90 -1.91 4.23
C VAL A 31 -11.92 -0.80 4.01
N LYS A 32 -13.02 -0.82 4.77
CA LYS A 32 -14.03 0.24 4.72
C LYS A 32 -13.43 1.58 5.18
N GLY A 33 -13.79 2.66 4.50
CA GLY A 33 -13.25 4.00 4.75
C GLY A 33 -11.82 4.21 4.25
N GLY A 34 -11.24 3.23 3.56
CA GLY A 34 -9.96 3.38 2.87
C GLY A 34 -10.13 3.73 1.39
N GLN A 35 -9.09 4.33 0.82
CA GLN A 35 -8.92 4.49 -0.62
C GLN A 35 -8.32 3.20 -1.20
N LEU A 36 -9.07 2.52 -2.06
CA LEU A 36 -8.65 1.28 -2.69
C LEU A 36 -8.07 1.57 -4.06
N TRP A 37 -6.81 1.26 -4.27
CA TRP A 37 -6.13 1.45 -5.55
C TRP A 37 -5.95 0.10 -6.24
N VAL A 38 -6.20 0.06 -7.54
CA VAL A 38 -6.05 -1.15 -8.35
C VAL A 38 -5.20 -0.89 -9.57
N ALA A 39 -4.46 -1.90 -10.00
CA ALA A 39 -3.91 -1.97 -11.35
C ALA A 39 -4.68 -3.04 -12.13
N ARG A 40 -5.11 -2.72 -13.35
CA ARG A 40 -5.95 -3.59 -14.16
C ARG A 40 -5.71 -3.43 -15.65
N HIS A 41 -5.92 -4.54 -16.36
CA HIS A 41 -6.20 -4.55 -17.79
C HIS A 41 -7.72 -4.62 -17.96
N SER A 42 -8.25 -5.75 -18.42
CA SER A 42 -9.67 -6.10 -18.29
C SER A 42 -10.03 -6.52 -16.86
N GLU A 43 -9.13 -7.22 -16.18
CA GLU A 43 -9.28 -7.69 -14.80
C GLU A 43 -8.25 -7.03 -13.88
N ILE A 44 -8.54 -7.02 -12.59
CA ILE A 44 -7.61 -6.56 -11.55
C ILE A 44 -6.44 -7.55 -11.47
N VAL A 45 -5.22 -7.02 -11.58
CA VAL A 45 -3.96 -7.78 -11.48
C VAL A 45 -3.12 -7.36 -10.28
N ALA A 46 -3.43 -6.21 -9.66
CA ALA A 46 -2.85 -5.79 -8.40
C ALA A 46 -3.79 -4.85 -7.64
N GLY A 47 -3.63 -4.79 -6.32
CA GLY A 47 -4.37 -3.84 -5.49
C GLY A 47 -3.66 -3.51 -4.18
N LEU A 48 -4.04 -2.38 -3.59
CA LEU A 48 -3.66 -1.95 -2.25
C LEU A 48 -4.77 -1.10 -1.62
N CYS A 49 -4.64 -0.82 -0.33
CA CYS A 49 -5.54 0.05 0.42
C CYS A 49 -4.74 1.11 1.19
N LEU A 50 -5.16 2.37 1.12
CA LEU A 50 -4.71 3.46 1.98
C LEU A 50 -5.84 3.81 2.96
N SER A 51 -5.62 3.63 4.26
CA SER A 51 -6.58 3.99 5.29
C SER A 51 -6.11 5.22 6.07
N PRO A 52 -6.97 6.21 6.33
CA PRO A 52 -6.57 7.41 7.05
C PRO A 52 -6.15 7.08 8.49
N VAL A 53 -5.08 7.71 8.93
CA VAL A 53 -4.62 7.73 10.32
C VAL A 53 -4.19 9.16 10.68
N VAL A 54 -3.98 9.43 11.97
CA VAL A 54 -3.47 10.74 12.39
C VAL A 54 -2.12 11.00 11.71
N GLY A 55 -2.03 12.12 10.99
CA GLY A 55 -0.82 12.56 10.29
C GLY A 55 -0.61 12.00 8.88
N GLY A 56 -1.52 11.18 8.35
CA GLY A 56 -1.40 10.66 6.98
C GLY A 56 -2.19 9.39 6.71
N GLN A 57 -1.55 8.42 6.05
CA GLN A 57 -2.20 7.21 5.53
C GLN A 57 -1.47 5.94 5.95
N TRP A 58 -2.22 4.85 6.12
CA TRP A 58 -1.69 3.51 6.37
C TRP A 58 -1.92 2.61 5.17
N LEU A 59 -0.83 2.18 4.53
CA LEU A 59 -0.83 1.28 3.39
C LEU A 59 -0.92 -0.18 3.85
N THR A 60 -1.96 -0.86 3.37
CA THR A 60 -2.21 -2.27 3.63
C THR A 60 -2.70 -3.00 2.39
N GLY A 61 -2.76 -4.32 2.46
CA GLY A 61 -3.40 -5.12 1.41
C GLY A 61 -2.67 -5.14 0.06
N LEU A 62 -1.42 -4.71 -0.02
CA LEU A 62 -0.65 -4.75 -1.26
C LEU A 62 -0.52 -6.19 -1.77
N PHE A 63 -1.10 -6.47 -2.93
CA PHE A 63 -0.98 -7.76 -3.60
C PHE A 63 -0.82 -7.57 -5.10
N VAL A 64 0.09 -8.34 -5.69
CA VAL A 64 0.26 -8.45 -7.14
C VAL A 64 0.07 -9.90 -7.54
N GLU A 65 -0.73 -10.12 -8.59
CA GLU A 65 -0.93 -11.42 -9.23
C GLU A 65 0.42 -12.07 -9.53
N PRO A 66 0.63 -13.36 -9.19
CA PRO A 66 1.93 -14.03 -9.36
C PRO A 66 2.55 -13.89 -10.76
N LEU A 67 1.74 -13.97 -11.82
CA LEU A 67 2.19 -13.84 -13.21
C LEU A 67 2.64 -12.41 -13.57
N CYS A 68 2.19 -11.40 -12.82
CA CYS A 68 2.52 -9.99 -13.02
C CYS A 68 3.65 -9.50 -12.09
N ARG A 69 4.25 -10.37 -11.27
CA ARG A 69 5.34 -10.01 -10.35
C ARG A 69 6.66 -9.80 -11.08
N ARG A 70 7.59 -9.09 -10.42
CA ARG A 70 8.92 -8.73 -10.93
C ARG A 70 8.92 -7.86 -12.20
N GLN A 71 7.80 -7.22 -12.50
CA GLN A 71 7.64 -6.28 -13.62
C GLN A 71 7.52 -4.82 -13.14
N GLY A 72 7.92 -4.53 -11.90
CA GLY A 72 7.80 -3.20 -11.30
C GLY A 72 6.37 -2.75 -10.93
N LEU A 73 5.36 -3.60 -11.15
CA LEU A 73 3.95 -3.27 -10.96
C LEU A 73 3.60 -2.80 -9.55
N ALA A 74 4.12 -3.47 -8.51
CA ALA A 74 3.90 -3.06 -7.12
C ALA A 74 4.41 -1.63 -6.87
N ALA A 75 5.64 -1.32 -7.31
CA ALA A 75 6.23 -0.01 -7.13
C ALA A 75 5.48 1.08 -7.91
N ARG A 76 5.03 0.78 -9.14
CA ARG A 76 4.20 1.70 -9.93
C ARG A 76 2.87 1.98 -9.24
N LEU A 77 2.16 0.93 -8.79
CA LEU A 77 0.90 1.06 -8.07
C LEU A 77 1.03 1.88 -6.78
N ILE A 78 2.09 1.64 -6.00
CA ILE A 78 2.36 2.43 -4.79
C ILE A 78 2.59 3.90 -5.15
N ARG A 79 3.45 4.20 -6.13
CA ARG A 79 3.75 5.59 -6.53
C ARG A 79 2.51 6.36 -6.97
N GLU A 80 1.66 5.77 -7.80
CA GLU A 80 0.40 6.41 -8.21
C GLU A 80 -0.53 6.62 -7.01
N ALA A 81 -0.63 5.63 -6.12
CA ALA A 81 -1.52 5.72 -4.96
C ALA A 81 -1.08 6.75 -3.92
N VAL A 82 0.23 6.94 -3.72
CA VAL A 82 0.77 7.89 -2.74
C VAL A 82 0.97 9.30 -3.30
N ALA A 83 1.02 9.47 -4.63
CA ALA A 83 1.20 10.78 -5.26
C ALA A 83 0.18 11.86 -4.80
N PRO A 84 -1.12 11.56 -4.62
CA PRO A 84 -2.09 12.55 -4.13
C PRO A 84 -2.19 12.61 -2.59
N VAL A 85 -1.35 11.87 -1.85
CA VAL A 85 -1.46 11.81 -0.38
C VAL A 85 -0.79 13.00 0.27
N GLU A 86 -1.53 13.67 1.14
CA GLU A 86 -0.98 14.62 2.10
C GLU A 86 -0.57 13.89 3.39
N GLY A 87 0.60 14.23 3.92
CA GLY A 87 1.18 13.60 5.11
C GLY A 87 1.88 12.27 4.83
N THR A 88 2.38 11.64 5.89
CA THR A 88 3.23 10.44 5.79
C THR A 88 2.39 9.21 5.42
N VAL A 89 2.95 8.35 4.55
CA VAL A 89 2.40 7.02 4.29
C VAL A 89 3.20 6.00 5.08
N TRP A 90 2.54 5.30 6.00
CA TRP A 90 3.17 4.22 6.76
C TRP A 90 2.76 2.85 6.23
N LEU A 91 3.63 1.87 6.43
CA LEU A 91 3.32 0.46 6.21
C LEU A 91 4.00 -0.42 7.25
N PHE A 92 3.49 -1.64 7.37
CA PHE A 92 4.16 -2.71 8.07
C PHE A 92 4.51 -3.82 7.07
N CYS A 93 5.75 -4.28 7.10
CA CYS A 93 6.21 -5.34 6.20
C CYS A 93 7.16 -6.32 6.90
N HIS A 94 7.33 -7.47 6.27
CA HIS A 94 8.38 -8.42 6.64
C HIS A 94 9.76 -7.80 6.36
N PRO A 95 10.79 -8.01 7.20
CA PRO A 95 12.13 -7.45 6.99
C PRO A 95 12.73 -7.73 5.60
N GLU A 96 12.45 -8.90 5.01
CA GLU A 96 12.90 -9.25 3.64
C GLU A 96 12.37 -8.31 2.55
N LEU A 97 11.28 -7.58 2.81
CA LEU A 97 10.71 -6.61 1.88
C LEU A 97 11.27 -5.19 2.09
N GLU A 98 12.14 -4.98 3.08
CA GLU A 98 12.72 -3.66 3.38
C GLU A 98 13.38 -3.04 2.15
N GLY A 99 14.29 -3.77 1.49
CA GLY A 99 15.00 -3.26 0.31
C GLY A 99 14.07 -2.91 -0.85
N PHE A 100 12.93 -3.62 -0.99
CA PHE A 100 11.92 -3.28 -1.99
C PHE A 100 11.26 -1.93 -1.69
N TYR A 101 10.89 -1.69 -0.43
CA TYR A 101 10.24 -0.44 -0.03
C TYR A 101 11.23 0.74 0.04
N GLN A 102 12.47 0.50 0.45
CA GLN A 102 13.56 1.49 0.37
C GLN A 102 13.77 1.99 -1.07
N GLY A 103 13.71 1.09 -2.07
CA GLY A 103 13.78 1.48 -3.48
C GLY A 103 12.63 2.37 -3.97
N ILE A 104 11.55 2.50 -3.19
CA ILE A 104 10.42 3.41 -3.45
C ILE A 104 10.56 4.72 -2.66
N GLY A 105 11.44 4.76 -1.65
CA GLY A 105 11.68 5.92 -0.79
C GLY A 105 11.17 5.76 0.65
N PHE A 106 10.63 4.58 1.02
CA PHE A 106 10.26 4.32 2.40
C PHE A 106 11.50 4.10 3.28
N THR A 107 11.46 4.55 4.53
CA THR A 107 12.53 4.36 5.51
C THR A 107 12.00 3.84 6.85
N GLN A 108 12.82 3.10 7.60
CA GLN A 108 12.52 2.75 9.00
C GLN A 108 12.68 3.94 9.94
N GLU A 109 13.38 4.99 9.51
CA GLU A 109 13.50 6.27 10.22
C GLU A 109 12.19 7.05 10.10
N THR A 110 11.16 6.58 10.80
CA THR A 110 9.84 7.19 10.78
C THR A 110 9.25 7.23 12.18
N VAL A 111 8.50 8.29 12.46
CA VAL A 111 7.72 8.42 13.69
C VAL A 111 6.31 7.89 13.44
N LEU A 112 5.93 6.85 14.18
CA LEU A 112 4.59 6.28 14.07
C LEU A 112 3.58 7.08 14.92
N PRO A 113 2.37 7.34 14.40
CA PRO A 113 1.27 7.74 15.26
C PRO A 113 0.95 6.62 16.25
N GLN A 114 0.44 6.98 17.44
CA GLN A 114 0.20 6.04 18.54
C GLN A 114 -0.62 4.82 18.10
N SER A 115 -1.66 5.02 17.28
CA SER A 115 -2.53 3.94 16.80
C SER A 115 -1.78 2.90 15.95
N LEU A 116 -0.74 3.31 15.21
CA LEU A 116 0.12 2.41 14.45
C LEU A 116 1.18 1.77 15.34
N ALA A 117 1.77 2.50 16.29
CA ALA A 117 2.72 1.92 17.25
C ALA A 117 2.09 0.77 18.05
N GLU A 118 0.87 0.95 18.55
CA GLU A 118 0.11 -0.09 19.27
C GLU A 118 -0.22 -1.30 18.37
N ARG A 119 -0.53 -1.07 17.09
CA ARG A 119 -0.74 -2.16 16.11
C ARG A 119 0.54 -2.94 15.86
N LEU A 120 1.66 -2.25 15.66
CA LEU A 120 2.97 -2.88 15.42
C LEU A 120 3.37 -3.76 16.61
N ALA A 121 3.22 -3.27 17.83
CA ALA A 121 3.50 -4.05 19.05
C ALA A 121 2.68 -5.36 19.09
N ARG A 122 1.42 -5.32 18.66
CA ARG A 122 0.57 -6.52 18.59
C ARG A 122 1.02 -7.50 17.50
N TYR A 123 1.43 -7.01 16.32
CA TYR A 123 1.91 -7.85 15.22
C TYR A 123 3.24 -8.54 15.55
N LYS A 124 4.18 -7.82 16.17
CA LYS A 124 5.51 -8.32 16.54
C LYS A 124 5.47 -9.52 17.49
N ARG A 125 4.35 -9.76 18.20
CA ARG A 125 4.19 -10.94 19.06
C ARG A 125 4.20 -12.26 18.29
N ASN A 126 3.76 -12.27 17.03
CA ASN A 126 3.56 -13.50 16.26
C ASN A 126 4.32 -13.52 14.93
N LYS A 127 4.82 -12.37 14.44
CA LYS A 127 5.46 -12.25 13.12
C LYS A 127 6.60 -11.24 13.17
N PRO A 128 7.73 -11.49 12.49
CA PRO A 128 8.76 -10.48 12.27
C PRO A 128 8.16 -9.39 11.37
N MET A 129 8.00 -8.21 11.95
CA MET A 129 7.36 -7.07 11.30
C MET A 129 8.13 -5.80 11.63
N ILE A 130 8.51 -5.05 10.61
CA ILE A 130 9.08 -3.71 10.73
C ILE A 130 8.04 -2.69 10.28
N ALA A 131 8.23 -1.44 10.70
CA ALA A 131 7.46 -0.32 10.21
C ALA A 131 8.34 0.57 9.35
N MET A 132 7.77 1.09 8.29
CA MET A 132 8.44 2.05 7.42
C MET A 132 7.48 3.18 7.07
N GLY A 133 8.05 4.37 6.81
CA GLY A 133 7.31 5.56 6.45
C GLY A 133 7.88 6.16 5.16
N LEU A 134 6.99 6.72 4.34
CA LEU A 134 7.31 7.57 3.21
C LEU A 134 6.75 8.95 3.54
N GLU A 135 7.62 9.90 3.78
CA GLU A 135 7.22 11.29 3.92
C GLU A 135 6.91 11.85 2.53
N PRO A 136 5.86 12.68 2.38
CA PRO A 136 5.62 13.37 1.14
C PRO A 136 6.86 14.23 0.87
N LEU A 137 7.31 14.28 -0.38
CA LEU A 137 8.37 15.19 -0.77
C LEU A 137 7.94 16.58 -0.33
N GLU A 138 8.55 17.12 0.73
CA GLU A 138 8.34 18.50 1.11
C GLU A 138 8.58 19.31 -0.17
N THR A 139 7.56 20.01 -0.63
CA THR A 139 7.80 21.06 -1.61
C THR A 139 8.57 22.11 -0.83
N VAL A 140 9.90 21.96 -0.81
CA VAL A 140 10.81 22.98 -0.31
C VAL A 140 10.52 24.18 -1.19
N ASP A 141 9.70 25.11 -0.68
CA ASP A 141 9.54 26.45 -1.20
C ASP A 141 10.94 27.06 -1.16
N ARG A 142 11.67 26.90 -2.27
CA ARG A 142 12.95 27.56 -2.51
C ARG A 142 12.63 29.05 -2.69
N ARG A 143 12.46 29.75 -1.58
CA ARG A 143 12.56 31.21 -1.51
C ARG A 143 14.01 31.62 -1.41
#